data_AF-A0ABD0WYN8-F1
#
_entry.id   AF-A0ABD0WYN8-F1
#
_cell.length_a   1.000
_cell.length_b   1.000
_cell.length_c   1.000
_cell.angle_alpha   90.00
_cell.angle_beta   90.00
_cell.angle_gamma   90.00
#
_symmetry.space_group_name_H-M   'P 1'
#
loop_
_entity.id
_entity.type
_entity.pdbx_description
1 polymer ?
#
loop_
_entity_poly.entity_id
_entity_poly.type
_entity_poly.pdbx_seq_one_letter_code
_entity_poly.pdbx_strand_id
1 'polypeptide(L)'
;MALRESPFSNCFLEGLHTVGWGLILPCFWFLDRLIAVCMSTSLERAQRAEQECYLHPLKVFFGSILFLFLFLATAPLAFLGFLLWAPLQVSRRPFSYHQEPLSSPAPCQEGERTRGFELGATKATFGFATANVCLLPDSIARFNNLGHTQRRAAAIGQSIVQGVNRPHIRIFVDSPSSCGTLSPSSSLLPGPTNNPPGSYGATAVTDGQPLPPTPVVGHSDCGPGDQATGEIPTTPAKSGDLNDVARIPCSDNEEHPPSAEPVVSNSNQNADEHGRKGHRNPPRALRNQGGCAGSNDVPWEVSPLFPANVDIMCLEEVFDKRAAGMLKDTLRPLFNHILYDVGVYACQPPGCCCSTFKFFNSGLFLASRYPLLEAQYHCFPNGRGEDALAAKGLLSAKVLVGQSHGQKNVVGYFNCTHLHAPEGEGEIRCEQLNMITKWIHEFQQAHGKPDEVVVFDVLCGDFNFDNCSPDDVLEQKHSLFEEYTDPCRAGPGQEKPWVIGTLLEQPTLYHEDVRTPENLQRTLESEELRRKYISPPVALEGCPMVYPDFGQPWVGRRIDYILFRESTVAKHCRAEIEEYTFVTQLAGLTDHIPVGMRLSVTLEPDDAQADD
;
A
#
# COMPACT_ATOMS: atom_id res chain seq x y z
N MET A 1 7.58 -26.40 -0.71
CA MET A 1 6.59 -27.50 -0.63
C MET A 1 5.70 -27.48 -1.87
N ALA A 2 5.14 -28.63 -2.29
CA ALA A 2 4.21 -28.67 -3.43
C ALA A 2 3.01 -27.74 -3.22
N LEU A 3 2.82 -26.79 -4.14
CA LEU A 3 1.72 -25.82 -4.14
C LEU A 3 0.39 -26.54 -4.43
N ARG A 4 -0.67 -26.20 -3.68
CA ARG A 4 -1.99 -26.87 -3.73
C ARG A 4 -3.13 -25.91 -3.44
N GLU A 5 -4.21 -26.04 -4.19
CA GLU A 5 -5.44 -25.25 -4.04
C GLU A 5 -6.14 -25.51 -2.70
N SER A 6 -6.43 -26.77 -2.39
CA SER A 6 -7.05 -27.14 -1.11
C SER A 6 -6.03 -27.14 0.04
N PRO A 7 -6.38 -26.62 1.23
CA PRO A 7 -5.56 -26.74 2.43
C PRO A 7 -5.53 -28.17 2.99
N PHE A 8 -6.30 -29.12 2.46
CA PHE A 8 -6.34 -30.52 2.92
C PHE A 8 -5.89 -31.51 1.84
N SER A 9 -5.53 -32.74 2.26
CA SER A 9 -5.05 -33.79 1.35
C SER A 9 -6.15 -34.46 0.54
N ASN A 10 -7.42 -34.34 0.95
CA ASN A 10 -8.57 -34.94 0.30
C ASN A 10 -9.88 -34.19 0.66
N CYS A 11 -10.89 -34.35 -0.18
CA CYS A 11 -12.19 -33.67 -0.04
C CYS A 11 -12.99 -34.09 1.20
N PHE A 12 -12.71 -35.25 1.80
CA PHE A 12 -13.40 -35.69 3.02
C PHE A 12 -12.95 -34.84 4.23
N LEU A 13 -11.65 -34.64 4.40
CA LEU A 13 -11.11 -33.74 5.45
C LEU A 13 -11.57 -32.29 5.25
N GLU A 14 -11.63 -31.84 4.00
CA GLU A 14 -12.14 -30.51 3.63
C GLU A 14 -13.64 -30.36 3.94
N GLY A 15 -14.44 -31.39 3.65
CA GLY A 15 -15.85 -31.45 4.02
C GLY A 15 -16.06 -31.43 5.53
N LEU A 16 -15.30 -32.22 6.30
CA LEU A 16 -15.31 -32.20 7.77
C LEU A 16 -14.92 -30.83 8.32
N HIS A 17 -13.89 -30.19 7.75
CA HIS A 17 -13.48 -28.84 8.13
C HIS A 17 -14.59 -27.81 7.86
N THR A 18 -15.26 -27.93 6.71
CA THR A 18 -16.37 -27.06 6.30
C THR A 18 -17.58 -27.21 7.23
N VAL A 19 -17.93 -28.45 7.61
CA VAL A 19 -18.99 -28.72 8.61
C VAL A 19 -18.61 -28.18 9.99
N GLY A 20 -17.37 -28.40 10.44
CA GLY A 20 -16.87 -27.87 11.70
C GLY A 20 -16.93 -26.34 11.75
N TRP A 21 -16.50 -25.67 10.67
CA TRP A 21 -16.58 -24.21 10.58
C TRP A 21 -18.02 -23.70 10.45
N GLY A 22 -18.90 -24.41 9.73
CA GLY A 22 -20.33 -24.09 9.66
C GLY A 22 -21.05 -24.13 11.01
N LEU A 23 -20.59 -24.96 11.94
CA LEU A 23 -21.07 -25.00 13.32
C LEU A 23 -20.47 -23.89 14.21
N ILE A 24 -19.23 -23.50 13.98
CA ILE A 24 -18.53 -22.43 14.74
C ILE A 24 -18.98 -21.03 14.32
N LEU A 25 -19.11 -20.80 13.00
CA LEU A 25 -19.25 -19.49 12.39
C LEU A 25 -20.43 -18.65 12.93
N PRO A 26 -21.63 -19.20 13.19
CA PRO A 26 -22.73 -18.40 13.76
C PRO A 26 -22.37 -17.81 15.14
N CYS A 27 -21.84 -18.63 16.04
CA CYS A 27 -21.42 -18.20 17.39
C CYS A 27 -20.31 -17.16 17.33
N PHE A 28 -19.29 -17.41 16.49
CA PHE A 28 -18.22 -16.44 16.25
C PHE A 28 -18.74 -15.10 15.70
N TRP A 29 -19.67 -15.14 14.75
CA TRP A 29 -20.27 -13.94 14.17
C TRP A 29 -21.14 -13.17 15.17
N PHE A 30 -21.92 -13.86 16.03
CA PHE A 30 -22.68 -13.18 17.08
C PHE A 30 -21.78 -12.54 18.14
N LEU A 31 -20.64 -13.16 18.48
CA LEU A 31 -19.64 -12.57 19.36
C LEU A 31 -18.99 -11.32 18.75
N ASP A 32 -18.58 -11.40 17.48
CA ASP A 32 -18.10 -10.27 16.67
C ASP A 32 -19.12 -9.12 16.64
N ARG A 33 -20.41 -9.42 16.37
CA ARG A 33 -21.48 -8.40 16.41
C ARG A 33 -21.73 -7.83 17.82
N LEU A 34 -21.63 -8.65 18.88
CA LEU A 34 -21.84 -8.24 20.27
C LEU A 34 -20.78 -7.23 20.73
N ILE A 35 -19.52 -7.42 20.33
CA ILE A 35 -18.44 -6.46 20.63
C ILE A 35 -18.56 -5.25 19.71
N ALA A 36 -18.79 -5.47 18.41
CA ALA A 36 -18.89 -4.41 17.41
C ALA A 36 -20.03 -3.42 17.67
N VAL A 37 -21.17 -3.83 18.26
CA VAL A 37 -22.26 -2.91 18.59
C VAL A 37 -21.90 -1.97 19.77
N CYS A 38 -21.05 -2.43 20.68
CA CYS A 38 -20.57 -1.66 21.83
C CYS A 38 -19.43 -0.67 21.47
N MET A 39 -18.80 -0.83 20.30
CA MET A 39 -17.63 -0.06 19.89
C MET A 39 -17.86 0.67 18.58
N SER A 40 -17.80 2.00 18.60
CA SER A 40 -17.97 2.81 17.39
C SER A 40 -16.69 3.52 16.96
N THR A 41 -16.44 3.54 15.65
CA THR A 41 -15.35 4.29 15.01
C THR A 41 -15.57 5.80 15.12
N SER A 42 -14.55 6.64 14.88
CA SER A 42 -14.67 8.10 14.86
C SER A 42 -15.55 8.59 13.69
N LEU A 43 -15.56 7.88 12.55
CA LEU A 43 -16.53 8.12 11.48
C LEU A 43 -17.98 7.89 11.94
N GLU A 44 -18.25 6.76 12.59
CA GLU A 44 -19.58 6.44 13.13
C GLU A 44 -19.97 7.40 14.28
N ARG A 45 -19.01 7.95 15.04
CA ARG A 45 -19.25 9.02 16.04
C ARG A 45 -19.64 10.33 15.36
N ALA A 46 -18.89 10.76 14.34
CA ALA A 46 -19.18 11.99 13.60
C ALA A 46 -20.56 11.94 12.93
N GLN A 47 -20.87 10.88 12.18
CA GLN A 47 -22.17 10.68 11.53
C GLN A 47 -23.36 10.66 12.52
N ARG A 48 -23.13 10.26 13.78
CA ARG A 48 -24.17 10.30 14.83
C ARG A 48 -24.35 11.67 15.45
N ALA A 49 -23.35 12.54 15.46
CA ALA A 49 -23.52 13.92 15.91
C ALA A 49 -24.47 14.72 15.00
N GLU A 50 -24.64 14.26 13.75
CA GLU A 50 -25.59 14.77 12.75
C GLU A 50 -26.98 14.11 12.84
N GLN A 51 -27.20 13.15 13.75
CA GLN A 51 -28.44 12.37 13.90
C GLN A 51 -29.01 12.44 15.32
N GLU A 52 -30.27 12.00 15.50
CA GLU A 52 -30.97 12.10 16.79
C GLU A 52 -30.33 11.24 17.90
N CYS A 53 -29.82 11.89 18.95
CA CYS A 53 -28.91 11.30 19.95
C CYS A 53 -29.43 10.07 20.71
N TYR A 54 -30.75 9.88 20.83
CA TYR A 54 -31.35 8.85 21.69
C TYR A 54 -31.47 7.46 21.03
N LEU A 55 -31.42 7.38 19.70
CA LEU A 55 -31.57 6.11 18.97
C LEU A 55 -30.36 5.18 19.15
N HIS A 56 -29.15 5.74 19.28
CA HIS A 56 -27.95 4.92 19.37
C HIS A 56 -27.83 4.14 20.70
N PRO A 57 -27.97 4.73 21.90
CA PRO A 57 -27.96 3.96 23.16
C PRO A 57 -29.00 2.84 23.18
N LEU A 58 -30.17 3.08 22.57
CA LEU A 58 -31.24 2.09 22.42
C LEU A 58 -30.83 0.92 21.49
N LYS A 59 -30.18 1.24 20.36
CA LYS A 59 -29.60 0.26 19.43
C LYS A 59 -28.49 -0.58 20.08
N VAL A 60 -27.63 0.04 20.89
CA VAL A 60 -26.61 -0.69 21.66
C VAL A 60 -27.29 -1.62 22.67
N PHE A 61 -28.19 -1.12 23.51
CA PHE A 61 -28.85 -1.92 24.54
C PHE A 61 -29.59 -3.15 23.97
N PHE A 62 -30.49 -2.95 23.00
CA PHE A 62 -31.20 -4.09 22.39
C PHE A 62 -30.30 -4.97 21.52
N GLY A 63 -29.33 -4.37 20.82
CA GLY A 63 -28.35 -5.12 20.03
C GLY A 63 -27.49 -6.04 20.89
N SER A 64 -26.96 -5.54 22.00
CA SER A 64 -26.17 -6.35 22.94
C SER A 64 -27.00 -7.48 23.55
N ILE A 65 -28.26 -7.23 23.95
CA ILE A 65 -29.14 -8.29 24.46
C ILE A 65 -29.41 -9.36 23.39
N LEU A 66 -29.73 -8.95 22.15
CA LEU A 66 -30.00 -9.85 21.05
C LEU A 66 -28.78 -10.70 20.69
N PHE A 67 -27.62 -10.08 20.47
CA PHE A 67 -26.40 -10.80 20.09
C PHE A 67 -25.86 -11.67 21.23
N LEU A 68 -25.99 -11.25 22.50
CA LEU A 68 -25.65 -12.10 23.65
C LEU A 68 -26.54 -13.35 23.71
N PHE A 69 -27.86 -13.21 23.51
CA PHE A 69 -28.77 -14.35 23.46
C PHE A 69 -28.42 -15.32 22.31
N LEU A 70 -28.17 -14.79 21.10
CA LEU A 70 -27.82 -15.59 19.93
C LEU A 70 -26.44 -16.28 20.06
N PHE A 71 -25.47 -15.61 20.67
CA PHE A 71 -24.18 -16.20 21.05
C PHE A 71 -24.37 -17.38 22.02
N LEU A 72 -25.09 -17.18 23.13
CA LEU A 72 -25.35 -18.24 24.11
C LEU A 72 -26.15 -19.42 23.52
N ALA A 73 -27.10 -19.14 22.63
CA ALA A 73 -27.90 -20.17 21.95
C ALA A 73 -27.08 -21.03 20.97
N THR A 74 -26.03 -20.46 20.36
CA THR A 74 -25.19 -21.17 19.37
C THR A 74 -23.87 -21.70 19.93
N ALA A 75 -23.45 -21.27 21.12
CA ALA A 75 -22.24 -21.76 21.79
C ALA A 75 -22.15 -23.30 21.92
N PRO A 76 -23.22 -24.07 22.20
CA PRO A 76 -23.15 -25.53 22.24
C PRO A 76 -22.84 -26.16 20.88
N LEU A 77 -23.38 -25.60 19.79
CA LEU A 77 -23.09 -26.05 18.43
C LEU A 77 -21.65 -25.71 18.03
N ALA A 78 -21.19 -24.50 18.37
CA ALA A 78 -19.82 -24.08 18.12
C ALA A 78 -18.80 -24.92 18.90
N PHE A 79 -19.13 -25.38 20.11
CA PHE A 79 -18.29 -26.32 20.86
C PHE A 79 -18.15 -27.67 20.15
N LEU A 80 -19.25 -28.24 19.63
CA LEU A 80 -19.21 -29.45 18.80
C LEU A 80 -18.42 -29.22 17.51
N GLY A 81 -18.61 -28.07 16.86
CA GLY A 81 -17.85 -27.64 15.69
C GLY A 81 -16.36 -27.52 15.98
N PHE A 82 -15.97 -26.99 17.14
CA PHE A 82 -14.58 -26.86 17.59
C PHE A 82 -13.92 -28.22 17.84
N LEU A 83 -14.63 -29.16 18.49
CA LEU A 83 -14.15 -30.53 18.67
C LEU A 83 -13.90 -31.26 17.35
N LEU A 84 -14.67 -30.94 16.30
CA LEU A 84 -14.45 -31.45 14.93
C LEU A 84 -13.31 -30.70 14.21
N TRP A 85 -13.27 -29.37 14.35
CA TRP A 85 -12.38 -28.48 13.59
C TRP A 85 -10.93 -28.51 14.09
N ALA A 86 -10.69 -28.51 15.40
CA ALA A 86 -9.35 -28.38 15.97
C ALA A 86 -8.41 -29.56 15.61
N PRO A 87 -8.83 -30.84 15.68
CA PRO A 87 -7.96 -31.96 15.29
C PRO A 87 -7.57 -31.94 13.80
N LEU A 88 -8.42 -31.41 12.93
CA LEU A 88 -8.14 -31.32 11.49
C LEU A 88 -6.96 -30.37 11.19
N GLN A 89 -6.70 -29.39 12.05
CA GLN A 89 -5.61 -28.42 11.85
C GLN A 89 -4.21 -29.05 11.88
N VAL A 90 -4.08 -30.26 12.46
CA VAL A 90 -2.84 -31.06 12.44
C VAL A 90 -2.54 -31.61 11.03
N SER A 91 -3.57 -31.81 10.20
CA SER A 91 -3.45 -32.29 8.81
C SER A 91 -3.59 -31.19 7.76
N ARG A 92 -3.68 -29.93 8.19
CA ARG A 92 -3.86 -28.77 7.31
C ARG A 92 -2.51 -28.30 6.77
N ARG A 93 -2.44 -28.02 5.47
CA ARG A 93 -1.30 -27.35 4.83
C ARG A 93 -1.15 -25.91 5.36
N PRO A 94 0.05 -25.32 5.35
CA PRO A 94 0.26 -23.98 5.89
C PRO A 94 -0.37 -22.85 5.06
N PHE A 95 -0.79 -23.09 3.82
CA PHE A 95 -1.43 -22.09 2.95
C PHE A 95 -2.28 -22.77 1.86
N SER A 96 -3.14 -21.98 1.21
CA SER A 96 -3.89 -22.34 0.00
C SER A 96 -3.35 -21.57 -1.21
N TYR A 97 -3.23 -22.22 -2.36
CA TYR A 97 -2.68 -21.64 -3.59
C TYR A 97 -3.73 -21.56 -4.70
N HIS A 98 -4.14 -20.35 -5.08
CA HIS A 98 -4.97 -20.13 -6.26
C HIS A 98 -4.11 -19.94 -7.49
N GLN A 99 -4.45 -20.64 -8.58
CA GLN A 99 -3.90 -20.41 -9.90
C GLN A 99 -5.04 -20.18 -10.90
N GLU A 100 -5.12 -19.00 -11.49
CA GLU A 100 -6.08 -18.76 -12.57
C GLU A 100 -5.59 -19.47 -13.86
N PRO A 101 -6.37 -20.36 -14.48
CA PRO A 101 -5.97 -20.98 -15.75
C PRO A 101 -5.90 -19.91 -16.85
N LEU A 102 -4.90 -20.00 -17.73
CA LEU A 102 -4.63 -19.02 -18.80
C LEU A 102 -5.72 -19.06 -19.91
N SER A 103 -6.92 -18.60 -19.58
CA SER A 103 -8.17 -18.86 -20.31
C SER A 103 -8.48 -17.76 -21.31
N SER A 104 -7.82 -17.84 -22.48
CA SER A 104 -7.94 -16.92 -23.62
C SER A 104 -7.53 -15.46 -23.34
N PRO A 105 -6.81 -14.81 -24.28
CA PRO A 105 -6.43 -13.41 -24.10
C PRO A 105 -7.66 -12.51 -24.20
N ALA A 106 -7.99 -11.81 -23.12
CA ALA A 106 -8.72 -10.55 -23.24
C ALA A 106 -7.94 -9.61 -24.19
N PRO A 107 -8.62 -8.80 -25.02
CA PRO A 107 -7.98 -7.97 -26.03
C PRO A 107 -7.34 -6.70 -25.43
N CYS A 108 -6.43 -6.87 -24.47
CA CYS A 108 -5.43 -5.86 -24.13
C CYS A 108 -4.39 -5.83 -25.26
N GLN A 109 -4.01 -4.63 -25.69
CA GLN A 109 -3.23 -4.41 -26.90
C GLN A 109 -1.86 -5.11 -26.84
N GLU A 110 -1.34 -5.51 -28.00
CA GLU A 110 -0.16 -6.39 -28.15
C GLU A 110 1.17 -5.80 -27.64
N GLY A 111 1.18 -4.61 -27.01
CA GLY A 111 2.34 -3.98 -26.39
C GLY A 111 2.57 -4.29 -24.91
N GLU A 112 1.66 -4.98 -24.21
CA GLU A 112 1.77 -5.21 -22.75
C GLU A 112 2.16 -6.64 -22.32
N ARG A 113 2.42 -7.55 -23.26
CA ARG A 113 2.59 -8.99 -22.96
C ARG A 113 3.91 -9.39 -22.31
N THR A 114 4.87 -8.49 -22.14
CA THR A 114 6.23 -8.86 -21.72
C THR A 114 6.76 -7.95 -20.60
N ARG A 115 6.96 -8.54 -19.42
CA ARG A 115 7.49 -7.86 -18.21
C ARG A 115 8.58 -8.63 -17.45
N GLY A 116 8.73 -9.92 -17.73
CA GLY A 116 9.84 -10.74 -17.25
C GLY A 116 11.05 -10.68 -18.17
N PHE A 117 12.05 -11.53 -17.92
CA PHE A 117 13.14 -11.76 -18.87
C PHE A 117 12.64 -12.58 -20.07
N GLU A 118 12.44 -11.90 -21.19
CA GLU A 118 12.27 -12.53 -22.51
C GLU A 118 13.56 -13.20 -22.99
N LEU A 119 13.42 -14.22 -23.84
CA LEU A 119 14.55 -14.85 -24.53
C LEU A 119 15.20 -13.85 -25.50
N GLY A 120 16.22 -13.13 -25.03
CA GLY A 120 16.85 -12.04 -25.77
C GLY A 120 17.03 -10.74 -24.98
N ALA A 121 16.36 -10.61 -23.82
CA ALA A 121 16.40 -9.40 -23.01
C ALA A 121 17.59 -9.39 -22.05
N THR A 122 18.41 -8.33 -22.10
CA THR A 122 19.47 -8.06 -21.12
C THR A 122 18.99 -7.24 -19.93
N LYS A 123 17.78 -6.67 -19.97
CA LYS A 123 17.23 -5.84 -18.90
C LYS A 123 15.74 -6.10 -18.70
N ALA A 124 15.32 -6.20 -17.44
CA ALA A 124 13.92 -6.29 -17.01
C ALA A 124 13.66 -5.33 -15.83
N THR A 125 12.40 -5.13 -15.46
CA THR A 125 12.02 -4.35 -14.27
C THR A 125 10.92 -5.07 -13.52
N PHE A 126 11.07 -5.17 -12.20
CA PHE A 126 10.13 -5.86 -11.32
C PHE A 126 9.52 -4.87 -10.33
N GLY A 127 8.19 -4.84 -10.26
CA GLY A 127 7.45 -4.03 -9.28
C GLY A 127 7.03 -4.84 -8.05
N PHE A 128 7.42 -4.37 -6.87
CA PHE A 128 7.07 -4.95 -5.56
C PHE A 128 6.24 -3.97 -4.74
N ALA A 129 5.31 -4.45 -3.93
CA ALA A 129 4.59 -3.64 -2.94
C ALA A 129 4.15 -4.46 -1.71
N THR A 130 4.04 -3.80 -0.55
CA THR A 130 3.61 -4.37 0.75
C THR A 130 2.56 -3.45 1.38
N ALA A 131 1.60 -3.98 2.13
CA ALA A 131 0.49 -3.21 2.68
C ALA A 131 -0.22 -3.94 3.83
N ASN A 132 -0.02 -3.48 5.07
CA ASN A 132 -0.92 -3.87 6.15
C ASN A 132 -2.31 -3.28 5.88
N VAL A 133 -3.30 -4.16 5.65
CA VAL A 133 -4.67 -3.80 5.28
C VAL A 133 -5.65 -3.88 6.46
N CYS A 134 -5.17 -4.31 7.63
CA CYS A 134 -5.89 -4.31 8.90
C CYS A 134 -7.28 -4.99 8.76
N LEU A 135 -7.33 -6.19 8.16
CA LEU A 135 -8.57 -6.92 7.85
C LEU A 135 -8.92 -7.98 8.91
N LEU A 136 -8.90 -7.53 10.15
CA LEU A 136 -9.34 -8.27 11.32
C LEU A 136 -10.88 -8.49 11.30
N PRO A 137 -11.41 -9.42 12.12
CA PRO A 137 -12.82 -9.42 12.49
C PRO A 137 -13.27 -8.00 12.89
N ASP A 138 -14.48 -7.62 12.52
CA ASP A 138 -14.98 -6.25 12.61
C ASP A 138 -14.96 -5.70 14.04
N SER A 139 -15.20 -6.56 15.04
CA SER A 139 -15.06 -6.20 16.45
C SER A 139 -13.65 -5.75 16.84
N ILE A 140 -12.63 -6.41 16.29
CA ILE A 140 -11.23 -6.15 16.60
C ILE A 140 -10.72 -4.97 15.76
N ALA A 141 -11.08 -4.90 14.47
CA ALA A 141 -10.79 -3.75 13.62
C ALA A 141 -11.27 -2.41 14.22
N ARG A 142 -12.36 -2.43 15.01
CA ARG A 142 -12.92 -1.26 15.69
C ARG A 142 -12.03 -0.68 16.80
N PHE A 143 -11.05 -1.44 17.31
CA PHE A 143 -10.01 -0.90 18.20
C PHE A 143 -9.08 0.03 17.41
N ASN A 144 -8.61 -0.41 16.24
CA ASN A 144 -7.82 0.40 15.29
C ASN A 144 -8.67 1.42 14.52
N ASN A 145 -9.84 1.80 15.06
CA ASN A 145 -10.79 2.75 14.47
C ASN A 145 -11.35 2.34 13.07
N LEU A 146 -11.20 1.08 12.66
CA LEU A 146 -11.64 0.56 11.37
C LEU A 146 -12.92 -0.26 11.50
N GLY A 147 -13.65 -0.42 10.40
CA GLY A 147 -14.93 -1.14 10.42
C GLY A 147 -15.36 -1.60 9.03
N HIS A 148 -16.42 -2.40 8.99
CA HIS A 148 -16.96 -3.03 7.79
C HIS A 148 -15.91 -3.82 6.99
N THR A 149 -15.13 -4.69 7.64
CA THR A 149 -13.99 -5.42 7.08
C THR A 149 -14.24 -5.99 5.66
N GLN A 150 -15.37 -6.64 5.41
CA GLN A 150 -15.70 -7.18 4.08
C GLN A 150 -15.89 -6.10 3.00
N ARG A 151 -16.48 -4.94 3.35
CA ARG A 151 -16.63 -3.80 2.42
C ARG A 151 -15.28 -3.14 2.16
N ARG A 152 -14.43 -3.01 3.19
CA ARG A 152 -13.04 -2.53 3.04
C ARG A 152 -12.24 -3.48 2.14
N ALA A 153 -12.33 -4.78 2.32
CA ALA A 153 -11.65 -5.76 1.48
C ALA A 153 -12.00 -5.62 -0.03
N ALA A 154 -13.29 -5.41 -0.36
CA ALA A 154 -13.70 -5.11 -1.72
C ALA A 154 -13.08 -3.79 -2.24
N ALA A 155 -13.18 -2.71 -1.46
CA ALA A 155 -12.65 -1.40 -1.85
C ALA A 155 -11.12 -1.40 -2.02
N ILE A 156 -10.39 -2.05 -1.10
CA ILE A 156 -8.93 -2.23 -1.15
C ILE A 156 -8.53 -3.01 -2.40
N GLY A 157 -9.19 -4.16 -2.67
CA GLY A 157 -8.96 -4.95 -3.88
C GLY A 157 -9.21 -4.15 -5.16
N GLN A 158 -10.30 -3.38 -5.21
CA GLN A 158 -10.62 -2.50 -6.34
C GLN A 158 -9.60 -1.39 -6.53
N SER A 159 -9.16 -0.74 -5.44
CA SER A 159 -8.09 0.28 -5.47
C SER A 159 -6.78 -0.29 -6.03
N ILE A 160 -6.34 -1.45 -5.56
CA ILE A 160 -5.14 -2.13 -6.07
C ILE A 160 -5.28 -2.41 -7.58
N VAL A 161 -6.40 -3.02 -8.01
CA VAL A 161 -6.66 -3.32 -9.42
C VAL A 161 -6.65 -2.04 -10.28
N GLN A 162 -7.27 -0.95 -9.81
CA GLN A 162 -7.32 0.33 -10.51
C GLN A 162 -5.93 0.98 -10.62
N GLY A 163 -5.15 0.99 -9.54
CA GLY A 163 -3.83 1.62 -9.51
C GLY A 163 -2.79 0.85 -10.31
N VAL A 164 -2.83 -0.47 -10.29
CA VAL A 164 -1.80 -1.34 -10.89
C VAL A 164 -2.03 -1.62 -12.38
N ASN A 165 -3.28 -1.53 -12.89
CA ASN A 165 -3.61 -1.68 -14.31
C ASN A 165 -3.51 -0.38 -15.14
N ARG A 166 -3.10 0.75 -14.54
CA ARG A 166 -2.93 2.00 -15.30
C ARG A 166 -1.68 1.92 -16.20
N PRO A 167 -1.70 2.51 -17.41
CA PRO A 167 -0.49 2.66 -18.21
C PRO A 167 0.52 3.55 -17.48
N HIS A 168 1.80 3.17 -17.50
CA HIS A 168 2.87 3.93 -16.84
C HIS A 168 3.27 5.16 -17.69
N ILE A 169 2.60 6.28 -17.47
CA ILE A 169 2.87 7.54 -18.19
C ILE A 169 3.93 8.34 -17.45
N ARG A 170 5.19 8.31 -17.93
CA ARG A 170 6.22 9.27 -17.51
C ARG A 170 6.29 10.44 -18.50
N ILE A 171 6.09 11.65 -17.99
CA ILE A 171 6.25 12.89 -18.74
C ILE A 171 7.69 13.37 -18.53
N PHE A 172 8.54 13.20 -19.55
CA PHE A 172 9.87 13.81 -19.55
C PHE A 172 9.74 15.33 -19.73
N VAL A 173 10.30 16.09 -18.79
CA VAL A 173 10.35 17.56 -18.86
C VAL A 173 11.80 17.99 -18.91
N ASP A 174 12.30 18.16 -20.12
CA ASP A 174 13.60 18.77 -20.38
C ASP A 174 13.60 20.21 -19.86
N SER A 175 14.20 20.42 -18.70
CA SER A 175 14.32 21.75 -18.10
C SER A 175 15.39 22.55 -18.85
N PRO A 176 15.06 23.70 -19.48
CA PRO A 176 16.01 24.53 -20.21
C PRO A 176 16.87 25.37 -19.24
N SER A 177 17.65 24.69 -18.40
CA SER A 177 18.50 25.27 -17.37
C SER A 177 19.89 24.63 -17.38
N SER A 178 20.56 24.74 -18.52
CA SER A 178 22.01 24.56 -18.64
C SER A 178 22.53 25.56 -19.67
N CYS A 179 23.15 26.64 -19.18
CA CYS A 179 23.72 27.69 -20.02
C CYS A 179 25.07 27.22 -20.59
N GLY A 180 25.01 26.28 -21.55
CA GLY A 180 26.16 25.78 -22.28
C GLY A 180 26.71 26.85 -23.22
N THR A 181 28.01 27.14 -23.13
CA THR A 181 28.67 28.17 -23.92
C THR A 181 28.54 27.91 -25.43
N LEU A 182 27.96 28.87 -26.16
CA LEU A 182 27.84 28.83 -27.61
C LEU A 182 29.22 28.74 -28.27
N SER A 183 29.47 27.65 -29.01
CA SER A 183 30.49 27.59 -30.06
C SER A 183 29.78 27.48 -31.42
N PRO A 184 30.13 28.30 -32.42
CA PRO A 184 29.36 28.39 -33.66
C PRO A 184 29.63 27.19 -34.58
N SER A 185 28.60 26.39 -34.85
CA SER A 185 28.67 25.33 -35.88
C SER A 185 28.31 25.90 -37.25
N SER A 186 29.25 25.82 -38.18
CA SER A 186 29.16 26.31 -39.55
C SER A 186 28.06 25.58 -40.34
N SER A 187 27.06 26.31 -40.84
CA SER A 187 26.05 25.76 -41.74
C SER A 187 26.58 25.65 -43.19
N LEU A 188 26.91 24.42 -43.61
CA LEU A 188 27.15 24.09 -45.02
C LEU A 188 26.03 23.19 -45.54
N LEU A 189 25.09 23.80 -46.28
CA LEU A 189 24.18 23.09 -47.19
C LEU A 189 24.20 23.82 -48.54
N PRO A 190 24.50 23.13 -49.66
CA PRO A 190 24.44 23.73 -50.99
C PRO A 190 22.97 23.80 -51.47
N GLY A 191 22.55 24.97 -51.95
CA GLY A 191 21.25 25.14 -52.60
C GLY A 191 21.24 24.69 -54.07
N PRO A 192 20.06 24.67 -54.70
CA PRO A 192 19.96 25.28 -56.02
C PRO A 192 18.71 26.17 -56.22
N THR A 193 18.98 27.46 -56.44
CA THR A 193 18.40 28.34 -57.49
C THR A 193 16.93 28.17 -57.94
N ASN A 194 16.11 29.24 -57.81
CA ASN A 194 15.71 30.09 -58.97
C ASN A 194 14.76 31.29 -58.62
N ASN A 195 15.25 32.51 -58.88
CA ASN A 195 14.62 33.80 -59.25
C ASN A 195 13.45 34.49 -58.46
N PRO A 196 13.56 35.82 -58.20
CA PRO A 196 12.50 36.75 -57.74
C PRO A 196 12.02 37.67 -58.92
N PRO A 197 11.47 38.91 -58.76
CA PRO A 197 10.89 39.64 -57.60
C PRO A 197 9.50 40.28 -57.87
N GLY A 198 8.91 40.95 -56.86
CA GLY A 198 7.71 41.81 -56.99
C GLY A 198 7.64 42.90 -55.92
N SER A 199 7.28 44.13 -56.29
CA SER A 199 7.36 45.36 -55.45
C SER A 199 5.98 46.00 -55.20
N TYR A 200 5.96 47.23 -54.65
CA TYR A 200 4.81 48.11 -54.32
C TYR A 200 3.98 47.66 -53.08
N GLY A 201 3.47 48.51 -52.16
CA GLY A 201 3.47 49.96 -51.91
C GLY A 201 2.36 50.31 -50.88
N ALA A 202 2.20 51.49 -50.25
CA ALA A 202 3.01 52.72 -50.09
C ALA A 202 2.37 53.64 -48.99
N THR A 203 3.01 54.77 -48.61
CA THR A 203 2.45 55.97 -47.90
C THR A 203 1.84 55.80 -46.48
N ALA A 204 2.39 56.40 -45.40
CA ALA A 204 2.22 57.81 -44.90
C ALA A 204 0.89 58.04 -44.12
N VAL A 205 0.71 58.88 -43.08
CA VAL A 205 1.37 60.11 -42.56
C VAL A 205 1.34 60.16 -41.00
N THR A 206 2.07 61.11 -40.39
CA THR A 206 2.16 61.53 -38.96
C THR A 206 0.81 61.93 -38.31
N ASP A 207 0.63 61.99 -36.97
CA ASP A 207 1.21 63.00 -36.04
C ASP A 207 0.96 62.74 -34.54
N GLY A 208 1.72 63.41 -33.66
CA GLY A 208 1.27 63.75 -32.29
C GLY A 208 2.08 63.22 -31.09
N GLN A 209 3.12 63.95 -30.66
CA GLN A 209 3.70 63.92 -29.30
C GLN A 209 3.37 65.28 -28.62
N PRO A 210 3.27 65.41 -27.27
CA PRO A 210 4.47 65.41 -26.41
C PRO A 210 4.33 64.88 -24.94
N LEU A 211 5.49 64.80 -24.27
CA LEU A 211 5.81 64.52 -22.84
C LEU A 211 5.61 65.77 -21.91
N PRO A 212 6.04 65.82 -20.61
CA PRO A 212 6.18 64.87 -19.48
C PRO A 212 5.32 65.42 -18.26
N PRO A 213 5.69 65.47 -16.94
CA PRO A 213 6.64 64.75 -16.07
C PRO A 213 6.08 64.24 -14.69
N THR A 214 6.95 63.65 -13.86
CA THR A 214 6.82 63.32 -12.41
C THR A 214 7.29 64.47 -11.49
N PRO A 215 6.89 64.56 -10.19
CA PRO A 215 7.80 64.09 -9.10
C PRO A 215 7.19 63.66 -7.71
N VAL A 216 7.83 62.64 -7.11
CA VAL A 216 8.31 62.37 -5.70
C VAL A 216 7.71 63.03 -4.41
N VAL A 217 7.75 62.25 -3.29
CA VAL A 217 7.66 62.57 -1.82
C VAL A 217 6.23 62.79 -1.25
N GLY A 218 5.81 62.28 -0.07
CA GLY A 218 6.41 61.34 0.91
C GLY A 218 5.71 61.36 2.30
N HIS A 219 6.08 60.43 3.19
CA HIS A 219 5.90 60.38 4.67
C HIS A 219 4.51 60.35 5.37
N SER A 220 4.31 59.24 6.11
CA SER A 220 4.03 59.15 7.57
C SER A 220 2.63 59.32 8.22
N ASP A 221 2.44 58.40 9.18
CA ASP A 221 1.80 58.50 10.52
C ASP A 221 0.30 58.21 10.78
N CYS A 222 0.14 57.19 11.65
CA CYS A 222 -0.76 57.10 12.83
C CYS A 222 -2.30 57.10 12.70
N GLY A 223 -2.93 56.09 13.34
CA GLY A 223 -4.32 56.17 13.85
C GLY A 223 -4.38 56.88 15.21
N PRO A 224 -5.30 56.57 16.15
CA PRO A 224 -6.41 55.59 16.14
C PRO A 224 -7.78 56.28 16.37
N GLY A 225 -8.86 55.52 16.66
CA GLY A 225 -10.05 56.13 17.31
C GLY A 225 -11.39 55.40 17.21
N ASP A 226 -11.83 54.88 18.36
CA ASP A 226 -13.19 54.94 18.90
C ASP A 226 -14.32 53.98 18.49
N GLN A 227 -15.22 53.85 19.47
CA GLN A 227 -16.18 52.79 19.71
C GLN A 227 -17.63 53.26 19.49
N ALA A 228 -18.56 52.29 19.52
CA ALA A 228 -19.77 52.28 20.37
C ALA A 228 -21.14 52.22 19.65
N THR A 229 -21.89 51.18 20.04
CA THR A 229 -23.35 51.13 20.30
C THR A 229 -24.36 51.42 19.18
N GLY A 230 -25.39 50.55 19.05
CA GLY A 230 -26.58 50.86 18.24
C GLY A 230 -27.48 49.67 17.88
N GLU A 231 -28.20 49.15 18.88
CA GLU A 231 -29.47 48.38 18.90
C GLU A 231 -30.12 47.76 17.63
N ILE A 232 -30.73 46.59 17.85
CA ILE A 232 -31.60 45.83 16.92
C ILE A 232 -32.99 46.48 16.85
N PRO A 233 -33.73 46.39 15.71
CA PRO A 233 -35.00 45.66 15.81
C PRO A 233 -35.44 44.84 14.57
N THR A 234 -36.06 43.70 14.88
CA THR A 234 -37.17 43.02 14.14
C THR A 234 -36.99 42.42 12.73
N THR A 235 -37.24 41.12 12.67
CA THR A 235 -37.66 40.27 11.54
C THR A 235 -39.10 40.63 11.07
N PRO A 236 -39.70 40.03 9.99
CA PRO A 236 -39.27 38.85 9.21
C PRO A 236 -39.33 38.95 7.67
N ALA A 237 -38.53 38.14 6.97
CA ALA A 237 -38.68 37.90 5.54
C ALA A 237 -38.46 36.42 5.16
N LYS A 238 -39.43 35.90 4.41
CA LYS A 238 -39.62 34.53 3.91
C LYS A 238 -38.38 33.92 3.26
N SER A 239 -38.02 32.71 3.68
CA SER A 239 -37.15 31.80 2.92
C SER A 239 -37.94 31.14 1.78
N GLY A 240 -37.42 31.24 0.55
CA GLY A 240 -37.86 30.42 -0.58
C GLY A 240 -36.87 29.29 -0.84
N ASP A 241 -37.38 28.13 -1.26
CA ASP A 241 -36.60 26.92 -1.52
C ASP A 241 -35.52 27.07 -2.60
N LEU A 242 -34.43 26.32 -2.41
CA LEU A 242 -33.77 25.57 -3.48
C LEU A 242 -32.95 24.42 -2.85
N ASN A 243 -33.64 23.32 -2.57
CA ASN A 243 -33.03 22.02 -2.28
C ASN A 243 -32.73 21.31 -3.59
N ASP A 244 -31.49 20.88 -3.82
CA ASP A 244 -31.23 19.62 -4.52
C ASP A 244 -29.86 19.03 -4.13
N VAL A 245 -29.88 18.02 -3.24
CA VAL A 245 -28.71 17.19 -2.91
C VAL A 245 -29.21 15.75 -2.86
N ALA A 246 -28.75 14.94 -3.81
CA ALA A 246 -29.23 13.57 -3.98
C ALA A 246 -28.87 12.67 -2.79
N ARG A 247 -29.89 12.16 -2.10
CA ARG A 247 -29.76 11.05 -1.14
C ARG A 247 -29.78 9.72 -1.90
N ILE A 248 -28.86 8.82 -1.57
CA ILE A 248 -28.95 7.40 -1.94
C ILE A 248 -29.44 6.63 -0.70
N PRO A 249 -30.60 5.94 -0.74
CA PRO A 249 -31.14 5.22 0.41
C PRO A 249 -30.55 3.81 0.55
N CYS A 250 -30.43 3.34 1.79
CA CYS A 250 -30.10 1.95 2.11
C CYS A 250 -31.37 1.08 2.13
N SER A 251 -31.29 -0.14 1.60
CA SER A 251 -32.18 -1.25 1.96
C SER A 251 -31.50 -2.59 1.72
N ASP A 252 -31.41 -3.40 2.76
CA ASP A 252 -31.01 -4.81 2.65
C ASP A 252 -32.15 -5.63 2.03
N ASN A 253 -31.82 -6.52 1.08
CA ASN A 253 -32.49 -7.80 0.83
C ASN A 253 -31.69 -8.61 -0.22
N GLU A 254 -31.60 -9.92 -0.05
CA GLU A 254 -31.04 -10.83 -1.06
C GLU A 254 -32.07 -11.17 -2.13
N GLU A 255 -31.65 -11.20 -3.40
CA GLU A 255 -32.26 -12.07 -4.42
C GLU A 255 -31.28 -12.29 -5.60
N HIS A 256 -31.31 -13.49 -6.20
CA HIS A 256 -30.39 -13.91 -7.28
C HIS A 256 -30.84 -13.41 -8.68
N PRO A 257 -29.92 -13.34 -9.67
CA PRO A 257 -30.13 -12.51 -10.86
C PRO A 257 -30.70 -13.25 -12.09
N PRO A 258 -31.29 -12.51 -13.04
CA PRO A 258 -31.34 -12.88 -14.45
C PRO A 258 -30.37 -12.05 -15.32
N SER A 259 -29.91 -12.65 -16.41
CA SER A 259 -28.89 -12.13 -17.34
C SER A 259 -29.34 -10.98 -18.25
N ALA A 260 -28.48 -9.96 -18.45
CA ALA A 260 -28.49 -9.08 -19.63
C ALA A 260 -27.10 -8.44 -19.90
N GLU A 261 -26.82 -8.10 -21.16
CA GLU A 261 -25.51 -7.64 -21.68
C GLU A 261 -25.22 -6.14 -21.40
N PRO A 262 -23.93 -5.70 -21.45
CA PRO A 262 -23.56 -4.34 -21.06
C PRO A 262 -23.79 -3.30 -22.17
N VAL A 263 -24.54 -2.24 -21.87
CA VAL A 263 -24.63 -1.03 -22.70
C VAL A 263 -23.59 -0.02 -22.23
N VAL A 264 -22.61 0.29 -23.09
CA VAL A 264 -21.61 1.34 -22.86
C VAL A 264 -22.26 2.71 -23.08
N SER A 265 -22.27 3.57 -22.05
CA SER A 265 -22.76 4.94 -22.16
C SER A 265 -21.62 5.94 -21.88
N ASN A 266 -20.97 6.41 -22.95
CA ASN A 266 -19.99 7.50 -22.89
C ASN A 266 -20.71 8.84 -22.73
N SER A 267 -20.38 9.58 -21.66
CA SER A 267 -20.90 10.94 -21.42
C SER A 267 -19.76 11.93 -21.15
N ASN A 268 -19.06 12.33 -22.21
CA ASN A 268 -18.21 13.53 -22.17
C ASN A 268 -19.07 14.76 -22.42
N GLN A 269 -19.24 15.61 -21.40
CA GLN A 269 -19.79 16.96 -21.56
C GLN A 269 -18.75 17.99 -21.10
N ASN A 270 -18.06 18.60 -22.07
CA ASN A 270 -17.30 19.83 -21.84
C ASN A 270 -18.28 21.00 -21.85
N ALA A 271 -18.28 21.80 -20.80
CA ALA A 271 -18.97 23.09 -20.76
C ALA A 271 -17.93 24.22 -20.84
N ASP A 272 -18.00 25.04 -21.90
CA ASP A 272 -17.11 26.18 -22.11
C ASP A 272 -17.54 27.40 -21.27
N GLU A 273 -17.06 27.50 -20.02
CA GLU A 273 -17.14 28.77 -19.29
C GLU A 273 -15.93 29.68 -19.56
N HIS A 274 -16.20 30.78 -20.25
CA HIS A 274 -15.23 31.86 -20.45
C HIS A 274 -15.02 32.66 -19.16
N GLY A 275 -13.76 32.84 -18.76
CA GLY A 275 -13.33 34.09 -18.12
C GLY A 275 -13.18 34.12 -16.59
N ARG A 276 -12.30 33.29 -16.02
CA ARG A 276 -11.55 33.65 -14.79
C ARG A 276 -10.11 33.15 -14.85
N LYS A 277 -9.14 34.05 -14.68
CA LYS A 277 -7.71 33.73 -14.62
C LYS A 277 -7.36 33.06 -13.27
N GLY A 278 -7.66 31.77 -13.15
CA GLY A 278 -7.03 30.90 -12.16
C GLY A 278 -5.75 30.31 -12.74
N HIS A 279 -4.62 30.39 -12.04
CA HIS A 279 -3.39 29.70 -12.45
C HIS A 279 -3.60 28.18 -12.34
N ARG A 280 -3.82 27.54 -13.49
CA ARG A 280 -3.91 26.09 -13.62
C ARG A 280 -2.47 25.54 -13.55
N ASN A 281 -2.03 25.16 -12.35
CA ASN A 281 -0.72 24.54 -12.15
C ASN A 281 -0.65 23.20 -12.91
N PRO A 282 0.53 22.82 -13.43
CA PRO A 282 0.75 21.52 -14.09
C PRO A 282 0.63 20.35 -13.11
N PRO A 283 0.61 19.09 -13.58
CA PRO A 283 0.49 17.90 -12.73
C PRO A 283 1.55 17.87 -11.62
N ARG A 284 1.13 17.60 -10.37
CA ARG A 284 1.97 17.71 -9.16
C ARG A 284 3.18 16.77 -9.13
N ALA A 285 3.16 15.67 -9.88
CA ALA A 285 4.25 14.69 -10.00
C ALA A 285 5.61 15.32 -10.39
N LEU A 286 5.60 16.51 -11.00
CA LEU A 286 6.81 17.22 -11.43
C LEU A 286 7.53 18.03 -10.33
N ARG A 287 6.95 18.18 -9.13
CA ARG A 287 7.50 19.10 -8.12
C ARG A 287 8.61 18.49 -7.25
N ASN A 288 8.64 17.17 -7.04
CA ASN A 288 9.59 16.53 -6.14
C ASN A 288 10.91 16.10 -6.82
N GLN A 289 11.02 16.20 -8.15
CA GLN A 289 12.30 16.06 -8.87
C GLN A 289 13.16 17.35 -8.85
N GLY A 290 12.61 18.46 -8.35
CA GLY A 290 13.20 19.81 -8.47
C GLY A 290 13.70 20.41 -7.15
N GLY A 291 14.60 19.72 -6.43
CA GLY A 291 15.19 20.27 -5.20
C GLY A 291 16.36 19.45 -4.65
N CYS A 292 17.59 19.82 -5.05
CA CYS A 292 18.84 19.32 -4.47
C CYS A 292 19.05 17.78 -4.54
N ALA A 293 18.74 17.14 -5.67
CA ALA A 293 19.17 15.76 -5.91
C ALA A 293 20.70 15.67 -5.99
N GLY A 294 21.32 14.94 -5.07
CA GLY A 294 22.66 14.41 -5.29
C GLY A 294 22.60 13.29 -6.33
N SER A 295 23.71 13.02 -7.02
CA SER A 295 23.76 12.01 -8.11
C SER A 295 23.47 10.56 -7.68
N ASN A 296 23.20 10.32 -6.40
CA ASN A 296 23.09 9.00 -5.77
C ASN A 296 21.76 8.79 -5.03
N ASP A 297 20.82 9.74 -5.08
CA ASP A 297 19.54 9.64 -4.38
C ASP A 297 18.52 8.79 -5.16
N VAL A 298 17.82 7.90 -4.44
CA VAL A 298 16.79 7.02 -5.01
C VAL A 298 15.59 7.87 -5.46
N PRO A 299 15.11 7.73 -6.72
CA PRO A 299 13.90 8.40 -7.17
C PRO A 299 12.69 7.94 -6.34
N TRP A 300 11.90 8.89 -5.81
CA TRP A 300 10.77 8.57 -4.93
C TRP A 300 9.56 9.47 -5.18
N GLU A 301 8.36 8.97 -4.86
CA GLU A 301 7.13 9.77 -4.85
C GLU A 301 6.14 9.38 -3.74
N VAL A 302 5.25 10.32 -3.39
CA VAL A 302 3.99 10.02 -2.68
C VAL A 302 2.88 10.01 -3.72
N SER A 303 2.21 8.87 -3.90
CA SER A 303 1.29 8.63 -5.02
C SER A 303 -0.14 8.34 -4.54
N PRO A 304 -1.18 9.00 -5.08
CA PRO A 304 -2.58 8.71 -4.75
C PRO A 304 -3.09 7.41 -5.37
N LEU A 305 -2.23 6.68 -6.10
CA LEU A 305 -2.53 5.43 -6.79
C LEU A 305 -1.36 4.46 -6.58
N PHE A 306 -1.64 3.15 -6.47
CA PHE A 306 -0.58 2.13 -6.47
C PHE A 306 0.32 2.27 -7.71
N PRO A 307 1.63 1.94 -7.62
CA PRO A 307 2.52 1.99 -8.78
C PRO A 307 1.95 1.22 -9.96
N ALA A 308 2.04 1.80 -11.15
CA ALA A 308 1.78 1.02 -12.35
C ALA A 308 2.77 -0.14 -12.39
N ASN A 309 2.29 -1.33 -12.74
CA ASN A 309 3.12 -2.51 -12.94
C ASN A 309 3.72 -3.12 -11.66
N VAL A 310 3.00 -3.09 -10.53
CA VAL A 310 3.27 -4.06 -9.45
C VAL A 310 3.09 -5.48 -10.01
N ASP A 311 4.11 -6.31 -9.85
CA ASP A 311 4.16 -7.71 -10.29
C ASP A 311 3.99 -8.68 -9.12
N ILE A 312 4.49 -8.32 -7.93
CA ILE A 312 4.33 -9.08 -6.68
C ILE A 312 3.85 -8.14 -5.57
N MET A 313 2.75 -8.51 -4.93
CA MET A 313 2.10 -7.78 -3.83
C MET A 313 2.06 -8.67 -2.59
N CYS A 314 2.60 -8.19 -1.47
CA CYS A 314 2.30 -8.72 -0.14
C CYS A 314 1.19 -7.88 0.51
N LEU A 315 0.31 -8.52 1.26
CA LEU A 315 -0.63 -7.87 2.18
C LEU A 315 -0.54 -8.55 3.55
N GLU A 316 -0.56 -7.73 4.59
CA GLU A 316 -0.51 -8.12 5.99
C GLU A 316 -1.89 -7.92 6.65
N GLU A 317 -2.15 -8.63 7.76
CA GLU A 317 -3.42 -8.64 8.51
C GLU A 317 -4.70 -9.06 7.75
N VAL A 318 -4.57 -9.92 6.74
CA VAL A 318 -5.70 -10.54 6.04
C VAL A 318 -6.31 -11.69 6.86
N PHE A 319 -6.79 -11.40 8.07
CA PHE A 319 -7.25 -12.40 9.05
C PHE A 319 -8.70 -12.89 8.86
N ASP A 320 -9.66 -12.02 8.49
CA ASP A 320 -11.04 -12.47 8.22
C ASP A 320 -11.10 -13.29 6.91
N LYS A 321 -11.47 -14.57 7.02
CA LYS A 321 -11.49 -15.51 5.88
C LYS A 321 -12.41 -15.09 4.73
N ARG A 322 -13.47 -14.32 5.00
CA ARG A 322 -14.41 -13.86 3.97
C ARG A 322 -13.83 -12.64 3.25
N ALA A 323 -13.20 -11.73 4.00
CA ALA A 323 -12.40 -10.64 3.45
C ALA A 323 -11.25 -11.17 2.56
N ALA A 324 -10.52 -12.18 3.03
CA ALA A 324 -9.47 -12.86 2.26
C ALA A 324 -9.99 -13.45 0.93
N GLY A 325 -11.16 -14.10 0.97
CA GLY A 325 -11.84 -14.61 -0.21
C GLY A 325 -12.19 -13.50 -1.21
N MET A 326 -12.80 -12.41 -0.74
CA MET A 326 -13.16 -11.25 -1.58
C MET A 326 -11.93 -10.59 -2.21
N LEU A 327 -10.82 -10.47 -1.48
CA LEU A 327 -9.55 -9.98 -2.01
C LEU A 327 -9.00 -10.91 -3.09
N LYS A 328 -8.91 -12.21 -2.84
CA LYS A 328 -8.48 -13.22 -3.83
C LYS A 328 -9.35 -13.14 -5.09
N ASP A 329 -10.67 -13.08 -4.95
CA ASP A 329 -11.59 -13.04 -6.10
C ASP A 329 -11.51 -11.71 -6.89
N THR A 330 -11.13 -10.61 -6.23
CA THR A 330 -10.91 -9.29 -6.87
C THR A 330 -9.54 -9.18 -7.52
N LEU A 331 -8.49 -9.77 -6.92
CA LEU A 331 -7.10 -9.66 -7.36
C LEU A 331 -6.69 -10.71 -8.41
N ARG A 332 -7.35 -11.88 -8.46
CA ARG A 332 -7.02 -12.97 -9.41
C ARG A 332 -7.03 -12.60 -10.91
N PRO A 333 -7.80 -11.61 -11.42
CA PRO A 333 -7.70 -11.20 -12.83
C PRO A 333 -6.40 -10.44 -13.16
N LEU A 334 -5.70 -9.95 -12.13
CA LEU A 334 -4.45 -9.19 -12.23
C LEU A 334 -3.24 -10.04 -11.83
N PHE A 335 -3.39 -10.85 -10.78
CA PHE A 335 -2.36 -11.72 -10.23
C PHE A 335 -2.79 -13.17 -10.37
N ASN A 336 -2.28 -13.84 -11.40
CA ASN A 336 -2.67 -15.22 -11.74
C ASN A 336 -2.31 -16.24 -10.65
N HIS A 337 -1.39 -15.90 -9.75
CA HIS A 337 -0.85 -16.78 -8.71
C HIS A 337 -1.01 -16.14 -7.33
N ILE A 338 -1.81 -16.73 -6.44
CA ILE A 338 -2.08 -16.16 -5.10
C ILE A 338 -1.90 -17.22 -4.02
N LEU A 339 -1.11 -16.92 -2.98
CA LEU A 339 -1.09 -17.66 -1.71
C LEU A 339 -1.91 -16.89 -0.68
N TYR A 340 -2.88 -17.58 -0.07
CA TYR A 340 -3.77 -17.01 0.94
C TYR A 340 -4.10 -18.05 2.03
N ASP A 341 -4.76 -17.59 3.09
CA ASP A 341 -4.99 -18.38 4.30
C ASP A 341 -3.66 -18.95 4.86
N VAL A 342 -2.61 -18.13 4.82
CA VAL A 342 -1.25 -18.50 5.25
C VAL A 342 -1.21 -18.54 6.77
N GLY A 343 -0.66 -19.61 7.36
CA GLY A 343 -0.51 -19.77 8.80
C GLY A 343 -0.88 -21.16 9.32
N VAL A 344 -0.72 -21.35 10.62
CA VAL A 344 -1.20 -22.53 11.37
C VAL A 344 -2.37 -22.15 12.28
N TYR A 345 -3.16 -23.15 12.66
CA TYR A 345 -4.34 -23.01 13.52
C TYR A 345 -4.32 -24.04 14.65
N ALA A 346 -5.10 -23.75 15.70
CA ALA A 346 -5.26 -24.56 16.90
C ALA A 346 -3.91 -24.91 17.56
N CYS A 347 -3.85 -25.99 18.33
CA CYS A 347 -2.59 -26.54 18.83
C CYS A 347 -1.97 -27.44 17.74
N GLN A 348 -0.75 -27.13 17.31
CA GLN A 348 0.02 -28.02 16.45
C GLN A 348 0.67 -29.15 17.29
N PRO A 349 0.97 -30.31 16.69
CA PRO A 349 1.45 -31.48 17.45
C PRO A 349 2.83 -31.24 18.08
N PRO A 350 3.16 -31.93 19.19
CA PRO A 350 4.50 -31.85 19.80
C PRO A 350 5.60 -32.21 18.79
N GLY A 351 6.52 -31.28 18.56
CA GLY A 351 7.56 -31.38 17.53
C GLY A 351 7.37 -30.43 16.34
N CYS A 352 6.19 -29.82 16.19
CA CYS A 352 6.05 -28.59 15.42
C CYS A 352 6.65 -27.40 16.19
N CYS A 353 7.12 -26.36 15.50
CA CYS A 353 7.76 -25.19 16.11
C CYS A 353 6.83 -24.32 16.99
N CYS A 354 5.52 -24.59 17.02
CA CYS A 354 4.56 -23.83 17.84
C CYS A 354 3.67 -24.77 18.66
N SER A 355 3.93 -24.86 19.97
CA SER A 355 3.10 -25.62 20.93
C SER A 355 1.88 -24.83 21.43
N THR A 356 1.81 -23.52 21.16
CA THR A 356 0.75 -22.61 21.60
C THR A 356 -0.45 -22.65 20.65
N PHE A 357 -1.66 -22.58 21.21
CA PHE A 357 -2.90 -22.50 20.44
C PHE A 357 -2.98 -21.21 19.59
N LYS A 358 -3.16 -21.35 18.28
CA LYS A 358 -3.38 -20.22 17.36
C LYS A 358 -4.85 -20.10 16.95
N PHE A 359 -5.45 -18.95 17.19
CA PHE A 359 -6.83 -18.64 16.79
C PHE A 359 -6.86 -17.97 15.41
N PHE A 360 -5.94 -17.03 15.15
CA PHE A 360 -5.75 -16.40 13.86
C PHE A 360 -4.58 -17.04 13.11
N ASN A 361 -4.63 -16.97 11.78
CA ASN A 361 -3.51 -17.38 10.93
C ASN A 361 -2.41 -16.28 10.94
N SER A 362 -1.52 -16.21 9.94
CA SER A 362 -0.48 -15.17 9.91
C SER A 362 -0.99 -13.81 9.43
N GLY A 363 -2.17 -13.76 8.82
CA GLY A 363 -2.66 -12.58 8.09
C GLY A 363 -1.89 -12.30 6.80
N LEU A 364 -0.90 -13.11 6.42
CA LEU A 364 -0.13 -12.91 5.18
C LEU A 364 -0.93 -13.37 3.95
N PHE A 365 -0.83 -12.59 2.90
CA PHE A 365 -1.40 -12.86 1.58
C PHE A 365 -0.41 -12.41 0.52
N LEU A 366 -0.05 -13.30 -0.40
CA LEU A 366 0.91 -13.03 -1.48
C LEU A 366 0.23 -13.18 -2.83
N ALA A 367 0.29 -12.14 -3.67
CA ALA A 367 -0.22 -12.17 -5.04
C ALA A 367 0.92 -11.90 -6.03
N SER A 368 1.00 -12.69 -7.10
CA SER A 368 2.08 -12.65 -8.08
C SER A 368 1.53 -12.79 -9.50
N ARG A 369 2.06 -12.00 -10.43
CA ARG A 369 1.88 -12.19 -11.88
C ARG A 369 2.71 -13.37 -12.40
N TYR A 370 3.82 -13.67 -11.73
CA TYR A 370 4.76 -14.71 -12.09
C TYR A 370 4.42 -16.06 -11.42
N PRO A 371 4.62 -17.20 -12.12
CA PRO A 371 4.45 -18.52 -11.54
C PRO A 371 5.30 -18.73 -10.29
N LEU A 372 4.66 -19.19 -9.21
CA LEU A 372 5.35 -19.65 -8.02
C LEU A 372 5.88 -21.07 -8.28
N LEU A 373 7.16 -21.30 -8.02
CA LEU A 373 7.81 -22.61 -8.15
C LEU A 373 7.76 -23.39 -6.83
N GLU A 374 8.08 -22.70 -5.74
CA GLU A 374 8.13 -23.24 -4.39
C GLU A 374 7.65 -22.18 -3.40
N ALA A 375 6.98 -22.61 -2.33
CA ALA A 375 6.69 -21.76 -1.19
C ALA A 375 6.84 -22.54 0.12
N GLN A 376 7.18 -21.82 1.18
CA GLN A 376 7.33 -22.33 2.54
C GLN A 376 6.98 -21.23 3.54
N TYR A 377 6.28 -21.61 4.62
CA TYR A 377 5.91 -20.71 5.70
C TYR A 377 6.40 -21.27 7.03
N HIS A 378 6.87 -20.37 7.90
CA HIS A 378 7.30 -20.65 9.27
C HIS A 378 6.61 -19.69 10.25
N CYS A 379 6.00 -20.23 11.30
CA CYS A 379 5.41 -19.44 12.38
C CYS A 379 6.47 -19.12 13.45
N PHE A 380 6.46 -17.91 13.99
CA PHE A 380 7.32 -17.54 15.12
C PHE A 380 6.82 -18.23 16.41
N PRO A 381 7.74 -18.78 17.24
CA PRO A 381 7.38 -19.49 18.46
C PRO A 381 7.16 -18.57 19.67
N ASN A 382 7.67 -17.33 19.61
CA ASN A 382 7.94 -16.47 20.77
C ASN A 382 6.97 -15.29 20.95
N GLY A 383 5.93 -15.17 20.12
CA GLY A 383 4.91 -14.12 20.24
C GLY A 383 4.16 -14.15 21.58
N ARG A 384 3.88 -12.97 22.14
CA ARG A 384 3.27 -12.75 23.46
C ARG A 384 1.96 -11.94 23.36
N GLY A 385 1.27 -11.78 24.50
CA GLY A 385 0.05 -10.97 24.57
C GLY A 385 -1.04 -11.47 23.62
N GLU A 386 -1.69 -10.54 22.93
CA GLU A 386 -2.72 -10.84 21.92
C GLU A 386 -2.10 -11.47 20.66
N ASP A 387 -0.90 -11.04 20.27
CA ASP A 387 -0.10 -11.59 19.17
C ASP A 387 0.24 -13.08 19.34
N ALA A 388 0.25 -13.59 20.58
CA ALA A 388 0.39 -15.02 20.84
C ALA A 388 -0.74 -15.86 20.21
N LEU A 389 -1.92 -15.27 19.97
CA LEU A 389 -3.07 -15.92 19.32
C LEU A 389 -3.01 -15.91 17.79
N ALA A 390 -2.18 -15.05 17.19
CA ALA A 390 -1.95 -15.00 15.75
C ALA A 390 -0.72 -15.85 15.35
N ALA A 391 -0.77 -16.46 14.17
CA ALA A 391 0.35 -17.22 13.63
C ALA A 391 1.33 -16.30 12.89
N LYS A 392 1.80 -15.22 13.52
CA LYS A 392 2.80 -14.32 12.95
C LYS A 392 4.07 -15.10 12.57
N GLY A 393 4.70 -14.74 11.45
CA GLY A 393 5.70 -15.61 10.80
C GLY A 393 6.20 -15.08 9.46
N LEU A 394 7.07 -15.89 8.84
CA LEU A 394 7.67 -15.64 7.53
C LEU A 394 7.04 -16.55 6.46
N LEU A 395 6.68 -15.97 5.31
CA LEU A 395 6.37 -16.69 4.07
C LEU A 395 7.46 -16.40 3.03
N SER A 396 8.18 -17.45 2.63
CA SER A 396 9.17 -17.41 1.55
C SER A 396 8.62 -18.07 0.29
N ALA A 397 8.80 -17.42 -0.85
CA ALA A 397 8.40 -17.90 -2.16
C ALA A 397 9.55 -17.78 -3.17
N LYS A 398 9.60 -18.75 -4.08
CA LYS A 398 10.49 -18.76 -5.24
C LYS A 398 9.65 -18.59 -6.50
N VAL A 399 9.97 -17.61 -7.33
CA VAL A 399 9.17 -17.22 -8.50
C VAL A 399 9.94 -17.41 -9.81
N LEU A 400 9.25 -17.82 -10.88
CA LEU A 400 9.80 -17.95 -12.23
C LEU A 400 9.49 -16.68 -13.03
N VAL A 401 10.50 -15.90 -13.36
CA VAL A 401 10.34 -14.56 -13.97
C VAL A 401 10.87 -14.46 -15.41
N GLY A 402 11.30 -15.57 -16.01
CA GLY A 402 11.69 -15.60 -17.42
C GLY A 402 12.64 -16.74 -17.78
N GLN A 403 13.26 -16.62 -18.96
CA GLN A 403 14.36 -17.48 -19.40
C GLN A 403 15.48 -16.63 -20.00
N SER A 404 16.72 -16.96 -19.66
CA SER A 404 17.92 -16.29 -20.17
C SER A 404 18.26 -16.81 -21.57
N HIS A 405 19.13 -16.10 -22.30
CA HIS A 405 19.65 -16.50 -23.63
C HIS A 405 20.11 -17.96 -23.70
N GLY A 406 20.71 -18.49 -22.62
CA GLY A 406 21.16 -19.88 -22.52
C GLY A 406 20.06 -20.89 -22.15
N GLN A 407 18.78 -20.55 -22.30
CA GLN A 407 17.60 -21.33 -21.88
C GLN A 407 17.55 -21.70 -20.37
N LYS A 408 18.41 -21.09 -19.55
CA LYS A 408 18.36 -21.19 -18.08
C LYS A 408 17.12 -20.48 -17.56
N ASN A 409 16.44 -21.08 -16.58
CA ASN A 409 15.30 -20.46 -15.92
C ASN A 409 15.77 -19.25 -15.10
N VAL A 410 15.08 -18.12 -15.24
CA VAL A 410 15.37 -16.90 -14.47
C VAL A 410 14.39 -16.84 -13.31
N VAL A 411 14.90 -16.76 -12.09
CA VAL A 411 14.13 -16.89 -10.85
C VAL A 411 14.37 -15.73 -9.88
N GLY A 412 13.40 -15.46 -9.03
CA GLY A 412 13.54 -14.53 -7.91
C GLY A 412 13.13 -15.17 -6.60
N TYR A 413 13.66 -14.64 -5.50
CA TYR A 413 13.20 -14.95 -4.15
C TYR A 413 12.41 -13.76 -3.61
N PHE A 414 11.24 -14.05 -3.04
CA PHE A 414 10.38 -13.06 -2.42
C PHE A 414 9.93 -13.56 -1.06
N ASN A 415 10.19 -12.77 -0.04
CA ASN A 415 9.98 -13.10 1.36
C ASN A 415 9.10 -12.03 1.99
N CYS A 416 8.08 -12.44 2.74
CA CYS A 416 7.17 -11.52 3.43
C CYS A 416 6.90 -11.96 4.86
N THR A 417 6.79 -11.01 5.78
CA THR A 417 6.66 -11.27 7.22
C THR A 417 5.70 -10.28 7.89
N HIS A 418 5.19 -10.66 9.06
CA HIS A 418 4.58 -9.75 10.01
C HIS A 418 5.18 -10.06 11.39
N LEU A 419 5.91 -9.10 11.96
CA LEU A 419 6.60 -9.25 13.25
C LEU A 419 5.70 -8.95 14.47
N HIS A 420 6.20 -9.28 15.66
CA HIS A 420 5.57 -9.02 16.95
C HIS A 420 5.33 -7.52 17.20
N ALA A 421 4.08 -7.15 17.47
CA ALA A 421 3.61 -5.76 17.49
C ALA A 421 3.88 -4.96 18.79
N PRO A 422 3.73 -5.52 20.01
CA PRO A 422 3.90 -4.78 21.26
C PRO A 422 5.19 -3.94 21.36
N GLU A 423 5.03 -2.67 21.69
CA GLU A 423 6.11 -1.73 22.04
C GLU A 423 6.85 -2.21 23.31
N GLY A 424 8.14 -1.87 23.44
CA GLY A 424 8.99 -2.32 24.54
C GLY A 424 9.44 -3.80 24.49
N GLU A 425 8.95 -4.61 23.54
CA GLU A 425 9.33 -6.03 23.40
C GLU A 425 10.34 -6.30 22.25
N GLY A 426 11.22 -5.34 21.96
CA GLY A 426 12.18 -5.40 20.85
C GLY A 426 13.16 -6.59 20.85
N GLU A 427 13.42 -7.20 22.01
CA GLU A 427 14.17 -8.47 22.10
C GLU A 427 13.49 -9.60 21.31
N ILE A 428 12.14 -9.65 21.34
CA ILE A 428 11.34 -10.65 20.61
C ILE A 428 11.45 -10.41 19.11
N ARG A 429 11.37 -9.14 18.67
CA ARG A 429 11.57 -8.77 17.26
C ARG A 429 12.99 -9.11 16.80
N CYS A 430 14.02 -8.84 17.60
CA CYS A 430 15.39 -9.28 17.32
C CYS A 430 15.52 -10.81 17.16
N GLU A 431 14.90 -11.61 18.03
CA GLU A 431 14.87 -13.07 17.87
C GLU A 431 14.16 -13.48 16.55
N GLN A 432 13.05 -12.82 16.20
CA GLN A 432 12.31 -13.09 14.96
C GLN A 432 13.12 -12.70 13.71
N LEU A 433 13.84 -11.58 13.72
CA LEU A 433 14.75 -11.16 12.65
C LEU A 433 15.88 -12.19 12.46
N ASN A 434 16.45 -12.72 13.54
CA ASN A 434 17.42 -13.82 13.48
C ASN A 434 16.82 -15.10 12.85
N MET A 435 15.57 -15.44 13.18
CA MET A 435 14.86 -16.57 12.56
C MET A 435 14.60 -16.31 11.07
N ILE A 436 14.25 -15.09 10.67
CA ILE A 436 14.04 -14.71 9.26
C ILE A 436 15.31 -14.97 8.45
N THR A 437 16.45 -14.36 8.82
CA THR A 437 17.71 -14.53 8.08
C THR A 437 18.07 -16.01 7.92
N LYS A 438 17.93 -16.79 9.00
CA LYS A 438 18.15 -18.23 8.99
C LYS A 438 17.20 -18.97 8.04
N TRP A 439 15.89 -18.75 8.15
CA TRP A 439 14.89 -19.47 7.36
C TRP A 439 14.93 -19.12 5.88
N ILE A 440 15.23 -17.87 5.50
CA ILE A 440 15.46 -17.49 4.11
C ILE A 440 16.67 -18.25 3.56
N HIS A 441 17.78 -18.32 4.32
CA HIS A 441 18.96 -19.06 3.91
C HIS A 441 18.69 -20.56 3.74
N GLU A 442 17.98 -21.18 4.69
CA GLU A 442 17.56 -22.58 4.61
C GLU A 442 16.63 -22.84 3.40
N PHE A 443 15.69 -21.94 3.11
CA PHE A 443 14.80 -22.03 1.95
C PHE A 443 15.58 -21.95 0.63
N GLN A 444 16.52 -21.01 0.51
CA GLN A 444 17.36 -20.84 -0.67
C GLN A 444 18.30 -22.03 -0.88
N GLN A 445 18.90 -22.57 0.18
CA GLN A 445 19.70 -23.80 0.11
C GLN A 445 18.88 -25.02 -0.34
N ALA A 446 17.65 -25.17 0.18
CA ALA A 446 16.80 -26.33 -0.12
C ALA A 446 16.19 -26.30 -1.53
N HIS A 447 15.99 -25.10 -2.10
CA HIS A 447 15.23 -24.93 -3.35
C HIS A 447 16.01 -24.29 -4.51
N GLY A 448 17.23 -23.81 -4.31
CA GLY A 448 18.11 -23.33 -5.39
C GLY A 448 18.63 -24.47 -6.27
N LYS A 449 18.77 -24.22 -7.58
CA LYS A 449 19.37 -25.17 -8.54
C LYS A 449 20.49 -24.53 -9.35
N PRO A 450 21.49 -25.31 -9.80
CA PRO A 450 22.65 -24.77 -10.53
C PRO A 450 22.34 -24.33 -11.98
N ASP A 451 21.17 -24.68 -12.53
CA ASP A 451 20.70 -24.35 -13.88
C ASP A 451 19.79 -23.10 -13.91
N GLU A 452 19.70 -22.37 -12.80
CA GLU A 452 18.84 -21.18 -12.64
C GLU A 452 19.69 -19.90 -12.45
N VAL A 453 19.13 -18.76 -12.85
CA VAL A 453 19.73 -17.43 -12.64
C VAL A 453 18.86 -16.64 -11.66
N VAL A 454 19.40 -16.32 -10.48
CA VAL A 454 18.71 -15.51 -9.47
C VAL A 454 18.87 -14.03 -9.83
N VAL A 455 17.75 -13.31 -10.02
CA VAL A 455 17.74 -11.89 -10.44
C VAL A 455 17.28 -10.90 -9.37
N PHE A 456 16.59 -11.36 -8.33
CA PHE A 456 16.30 -10.56 -7.14
C PHE A 456 16.07 -11.45 -5.92
N ASP A 457 16.30 -10.85 -4.76
CA ASP A 457 16.01 -11.42 -3.45
C ASP A 457 15.44 -10.29 -2.57
N VAL A 458 14.14 -10.34 -2.31
CA VAL A 458 13.37 -9.27 -1.67
C VAL A 458 12.81 -9.77 -0.35
N LEU A 459 12.85 -8.91 0.68
CA LEU A 459 12.20 -9.11 1.96
C LEU A 459 11.34 -7.89 2.28
N CYS A 460 10.04 -8.08 2.48
CA CYS A 460 9.11 -7.03 2.87
C CYS A 460 8.24 -7.44 4.06
N GLY A 461 7.51 -6.48 4.62
CA GLY A 461 6.57 -6.77 5.70
C GLY A 461 6.27 -5.56 6.58
N ASP A 462 5.30 -5.77 7.47
CA ASP A 462 5.15 -4.97 8.68
C ASP A 462 6.10 -5.52 9.76
N PHE A 463 7.12 -4.73 10.10
CA PHE A 463 8.15 -5.09 11.06
C PHE A 463 7.84 -4.61 12.48
N ASN A 464 6.82 -3.78 12.68
CA ASN A 464 6.41 -3.24 13.99
C ASN A 464 7.53 -2.57 14.82
N PHE A 465 8.62 -2.16 14.18
CA PHE A 465 9.66 -1.30 14.76
C PHE A 465 10.04 -0.27 13.71
N ASP A 466 10.43 0.94 14.12
CA ASP A 466 10.84 1.99 13.20
C ASP A 466 12.33 2.35 13.33
N ASN A 467 12.83 3.13 12.37
CA ASN A 467 14.23 3.54 12.28
C ASN A 467 14.50 4.95 12.84
N CYS A 468 13.74 5.41 13.83
CA CYS A 468 13.95 6.69 14.52
C CYS A 468 13.61 6.72 16.03
N SER A 469 12.88 5.73 16.55
CA SER A 469 12.47 5.60 17.95
C SER A 469 13.62 5.09 18.85
N PRO A 470 13.85 5.70 20.03
CA PRO A 470 14.75 5.18 21.05
C PRO A 470 14.40 3.79 21.60
N ASP A 471 13.13 3.37 21.52
CA ASP A 471 12.67 2.03 21.94
C ASP A 471 13.21 0.92 21.01
N ASP A 472 13.19 1.17 19.70
CA ASP A 472 13.51 0.21 18.63
C ASP A 472 15.03 0.07 18.31
N VAL A 473 15.89 0.54 19.22
CA VAL A 473 17.34 0.67 18.99
C VAL A 473 18.07 -0.67 18.81
N LEU A 474 17.51 -1.79 19.31
CA LEU A 474 18.09 -3.12 19.13
C LEU A 474 17.88 -3.61 17.71
N GLU A 475 16.65 -3.50 17.22
CA GLU A 475 16.20 -3.89 15.88
C GLU A 475 16.85 -3.02 14.81
N GLN A 476 16.93 -1.71 15.05
CA GLN A 476 17.67 -0.76 14.22
C GLN A 476 19.12 -1.20 13.98
N LYS A 477 19.76 -1.87 14.95
CA LYS A 477 21.15 -2.34 14.88
C LYS A 477 21.27 -3.82 14.50
N HIS A 478 20.18 -4.48 14.11
CA HIS A 478 20.19 -5.88 13.74
C HIS A 478 21.00 -6.13 12.45
N SER A 479 21.73 -7.24 12.41
CA SER A 479 22.61 -7.60 11.29
C SER A 479 21.86 -7.93 9.99
N LEU A 480 20.53 -8.08 10.02
CA LEU A 480 19.71 -8.16 8.81
C LEU A 480 20.03 -7.01 7.84
N PHE A 481 20.24 -5.80 8.36
CA PHE A 481 20.56 -4.61 7.55
C PHE A 481 22.00 -4.58 7.00
N GLU A 482 22.84 -5.57 7.32
CA GLU A 482 24.15 -5.80 6.68
C GLU A 482 24.01 -6.72 5.44
N GLU A 483 22.99 -7.58 5.41
CA GLU A 483 22.66 -8.46 4.29
C GLU A 483 21.62 -7.86 3.33
N TYR A 484 20.62 -7.17 3.87
CA TYR A 484 19.51 -6.58 3.14
C TYR A 484 19.60 -5.06 3.19
N THR A 485 19.64 -4.44 2.01
CA THR A 485 19.66 -2.99 1.86
C THR A 485 18.25 -2.44 1.99
N ASP A 486 18.08 -1.49 2.91
CA ASP A 486 16.88 -0.64 3.02
C ASP A 486 17.07 0.63 2.17
N PRO A 487 16.24 0.88 1.14
CA PRO A 487 16.31 2.09 0.32
C PRO A 487 16.16 3.39 1.11
N CYS A 488 15.39 3.38 2.19
CA CYS A 488 15.03 4.54 3.01
C CYS A 488 16.08 4.88 4.08
N ARG A 489 16.89 3.90 4.49
CA ARG A 489 17.81 3.99 5.63
C ARG A 489 19.10 4.74 5.28
N ALA A 490 19.50 5.69 6.13
CA ALA A 490 20.84 6.28 6.12
C ALA A 490 21.78 5.56 7.12
N GLY A 491 21.22 5.07 8.23
CA GLY A 491 21.92 4.30 9.26
C GLY A 491 20.95 3.77 10.33
N PRO A 492 21.46 3.07 11.36
CA PRO A 492 20.63 2.66 12.51
C PRO A 492 20.11 3.89 13.26
N GLY A 493 18.79 4.03 13.36
CA GLY A 493 18.13 5.20 13.96
C GLY A 493 18.21 6.47 13.09
N GLN A 494 18.55 6.33 11.80
CA GLN A 494 18.73 7.45 10.88
C GLN A 494 18.10 7.15 9.51
N GLU A 495 17.04 7.90 9.19
CA GLU A 495 16.36 7.85 7.90
C GLU A 495 16.98 8.84 6.90
N LYS A 496 16.81 8.58 5.60
CA LYS A 496 17.14 9.56 4.56
C LYS A 496 16.16 10.76 4.61
N PRO A 497 16.57 11.97 4.18
CA PRO A 497 15.76 13.18 4.35
C PRO A 497 14.39 13.21 3.68
N TRP A 498 14.14 12.30 2.73
CA TRP A 498 12.89 12.18 1.97
C TRP A 498 11.89 11.17 2.56
N VAL A 499 12.31 10.38 3.55
CA VAL A 499 11.47 9.33 4.15
C VAL A 499 10.31 9.95 4.93
N ILE A 500 9.20 9.24 4.96
CA ILE A 500 8.02 9.54 5.78
C ILE A 500 7.60 8.28 6.55
N GLY A 501 7.00 8.47 7.72
CA GLY A 501 6.38 7.37 8.46
C GLY A 501 5.25 6.71 7.68
N THR A 502 4.99 5.44 7.98
CA THR A 502 3.97 4.61 7.32
C THR A 502 2.77 4.31 8.21
N LEU A 503 2.89 4.45 9.53
CA LEU A 503 1.78 4.28 10.47
C LEU A 503 1.00 5.59 10.67
N LEU A 504 -0.32 5.54 10.49
CA LEU A 504 -1.24 6.66 10.70
C LEU A 504 -1.77 6.69 12.14
N GLU A 505 -2.01 7.90 12.64
CA GLU A 505 -2.58 8.13 13.96
C GLU A 505 -4.07 7.71 13.96
N GLN A 506 -4.34 6.48 14.41
CA GLN A 506 -5.63 5.77 14.28
C GLN A 506 -6.90 6.59 14.64
N PRO A 507 -6.94 7.44 15.68
CA PRO A 507 -8.12 8.27 15.95
C PRO A 507 -8.52 9.21 14.79
N THR A 508 -7.54 9.59 13.95
CA THR A 508 -7.64 10.64 12.92
C THR A 508 -7.95 10.14 11.51
N LEU A 509 -8.01 8.82 11.25
CA LEU A 509 -8.12 8.20 9.91
C LEU A 509 -9.23 8.74 8.97
N TYR A 510 -10.28 9.37 9.52
CA TYR A 510 -11.39 9.93 8.75
C TYR A 510 -11.45 11.47 8.78
N HIS A 511 -10.41 12.14 9.30
CA HIS A 511 -10.28 13.59 9.25
C HIS A 511 -10.12 14.06 7.80
N GLU A 512 -10.58 15.28 7.48
CA GLU A 512 -10.61 15.80 6.10
C GLU A 512 -9.24 15.71 5.42
N ASP A 513 -8.18 16.09 6.14
CA ASP A 513 -6.80 16.10 5.66
C ASP A 513 -6.21 14.72 5.31
N VAL A 514 -6.84 13.60 5.70
CA VAL A 514 -6.31 12.24 5.47
C VAL A 514 -7.31 11.25 4.87
N ARG A 515 -8.60 11.59 4.83
CA ARG A 515 -9.66 10.64 4.45
C ARG A 515 -9.67 10.25 2.96
N THR A 516 -9.07 11.05 2.07
CA THR A 516 -8.99 10.73 0.62
C THR A 516 -7.54 10.64 0.16
N PRO A 517 -7.24 9.91 -0.93
CA PRO A 517 -5.87 9.75 -1.42
C PRO A 517 -5.14 11.06 -1.70
N GLU A 518 -5.82 12.04 -2.29
CA GLU A 518 -5.27 13.36 -2.62
C GLU A 518 -5.08 14.25 -1.38
N ASN A 519 -5.87 14.03 -0.33
CA ASN A 519 -5.74 14.76 0.92
C ASN A 519 -4.58 14.18 1.73
N LEU A 520 -4.52 12.87 1.87
CA LEU A 520 -3.41 12.18 2.50
C LEU A 520 -2.09 12.46 1.75
N GLN A 521 -2.08 12.50 0.41
CA GLN A 521 -0.89 12.90 -0.36
C GLN A 521 -0.39 14.30 0.07
N ARG A 522 -1.29 15.31 0.11
CA ARG A 522 -0.96 16.66 0.57
C ARG A 522 -0.46 16.70 2.02
N THR A 523 -1.00 15.84 2.87
CA THR A 523 -0.59 15.70 4.28
C THR A 523 0.82 15.13 4.38
N LEU A 524 1.14 14.08 3.63
CA LEU A 524 2.47 13.45 3.64
C LEU A 524 3.55 14.35 3.04
N GLU A 525 3.22 15.17 2.05
CA GLU A 525 4.12 16.19 1.48
C GLU A 525 4.44 17.35 2.46
N SER A 526 3.68 17.52 3.57
CA SER A 526 3.81 18.63 4.51
C SER A 526 4.25 18.16 5.90
N GLU A 527 5.43 18.58 6.36
CA GLU A 527 5.92 18.21 7.70
C GLU A 527 4.98 18.64 8.83
N GLU A 528 4.36 19.82 8.73
CA GLU A 528 3.39 20.32 9.70
C GLU A 528 2.11 19.46 9.81
N LEU A 529 1.72 18.80 8.71
CA LEU A 529 0.57 17.90 8.68
C LEU A 529 0.97 16.47 9.06
N ARG A 530 2.13 15.98 8.61
CA ARG A 530 2.71 14.71 9.07
C ARG A 530 2.75 14.62 10.59
N ARG A 531 3.25 15.68 11.27
CA ARG A 531 3.29 15.83 12.74
C ARG A 531 1.95 15.68 13.47
N LYS A 532 0.81 15.72 12.76
CA LYS A 532 -0.56 15.60 13.33
C LYS A 532 -1.24 14.27 13.05
N TYR A 533 -0.82 13.57 12.01
CA TYR A 533 -1.58 12.46 11.42
C TYR A 533 -0.76 11.18 11.18
N ILE A 534 0.57 11.27 11.22
CA ILE A 534 1.47 10.11 11.25
C ILE A 534 1.85 9.87 12.70
N SER A 535 1.92 8.60 13.11
CA SER A 535 2.24 8.26 14.49
C SER A 535 3.64 8.75 14.86
N PRO A 536 3.80 9.40 16.03
CA PRO A 536 5.08 9.93 16.48
C PRO A 536 6.01 8.81 16.99
N PRO A 537 7.33 9.00 16.99
CA PRO A 537 8.28 8.01 17.54
C PRO A 537 8.02 7.67 19.01
N VAL A 538 8.33 6.43 19.39
CA VAL A 538 8.14 5.88 20.72
C VAL A 538 9.31 6.26 21.63
N ALA A 539 9.01 6.96 22.71
CA ALA A 539 9.97 7.30 23.75
C ALA A 539 10.18 6.11 24.70
N LEU A 540 11.41 5.97 25.24
CA LEU A 540 11.68 5.02 26.32
C LEU A 540 10.80 5.32 27.55
N GLU A 541 10.35 4.28 28.25
CA GLU A 541 9.43 4.41 29.38
C GLU A 541 9.94 5.40 30.44
N GLY A 542 9.08 6.35 30.82
CA GLY A 542 9.39 7.39 31.81
C GLY A 542 10.36 8.49 31.35
N CYS A 543 10.85 8.45 30.10
CA CYS A 543 11.82 9.40 29.57
C CYS A 543 11.17 10.37 28.55
N PRO A 544 11.22 11.70 28.75
CA PRO A 544 10.70 12.65 27.77
C PRO A 544 11.58 12.68 26.51
N MET A 545 10.98 12.45 25.34
CA MET A 545 11.66 12.55 24.05
C MET A 545 11.47 13.95 23.44
N VAL A 546 12.54 14.54 22.91
CA VAL A 546 12.48 15.70 22.01
C VAL A 546 12.72 15.17 20.61
N TYR A 547 11.74 15.32 19.71
CA TYR A 547 11.84 14.85 18.33
C TYR A 547 11.25 15.88 17.34
N PRO A 548 11.90 16.11 16.18
CA PRO A 548 13.21 15.58 15.80
C PRO A 548 14.35 16.26 16.57
N ASP A 549 15.58 15.75 16.44
CA ASP A 549 16.77 16.47 16.87
C ASP A 549 16.87 17.84 16.19
N PHE A 550 17.55 18.80 16.83
CA PHE A 550 17.62 20.17 16.33
C PHE A 550 18.24 20.23 14.91
N GLY A 551 17.42 20.67 13.94
CA GLY A 551 17.81 20.78 12.53
C GLY A 551 17.57 19.54 11.68
N GLN A 552 17.03 18.45 12.25
CA GLN A 552 16.59 17.26 11.51
C GLN A 552 15.10 17.37 11.11
N PRO A 553 14.66 16.73 10.01
CA PRO A 553 13.26 16.70 9.61
C PRO A 553 12.43 15.77 10.51
N TRP A 554 11.16 16.11 10.74
CA TRP A 554 10.20 15.17 11.35
C TRP A 554 9.71 14.14 10.31
N VAL A 555 9.95 12.86 10.58
CA VAL A 555 9.63 11.73 9.69
C VAL A 555 8.34 11.03 10.13
N GLY A 556 8.27 10.64 11.41
CA GLY A 556 7.22 9.76 11.97
C GLY A 556 7.59 8.27 11.82
N ARG A 557 6.80 7.38 12.43
CA ARG A 557 7.12 5.94 12.48
C ARG A 557 6.95 5.26 11.12
N ARG A 558 8.05 4.82 10.50
CA ARG A 558 8.05 3.90 9.36
C ARG A 558 8.29 2.48 9.86
N ILE A 559 7.25 1.66 9.85
CA ILE A 559 7.29 0.26 10.32
C ILE A 559 7.07 -0.76 9.18
N ASP A 560 6.67 -0.29 8.01
CA ASP A 560 6.52 -1.09 6.80
C ASP A 560 7.80 -0.99 5.95
N TYR A 561 8.40 -2.14 5.61
CA TYR A 561 9.68 -2.22 4.92
C TYR A 561 9.58 -2.97 3.60
N ILE A 562 10.36 -2.53 2.61
CA ILE A 562 10.75 -3.33 1.44
C ILE A 562 12.26 -3.23 1.30
N LEU A 563 12.92 -4.38 1.44
CA LEU A 563 14.38 -4.55 1.43
C LEU A 563 14.79 -5.45 0.26
N PHE A 564 16.02 -5.30 -0.22
CA PHE A 564 16.59 -6.18 -1.25
C PHE A 564 18.02 -6.59 -0.90
N ARG A 565 18.44 -7.77 -1.37
CA ARG A 565 19.77 -8.34 -1.14
C ARG A 565 20.47 -8.63 -2.47
N GLU A 566 21.65 -8.04 -2.67
CA GLU A 566 22.45 -8.25 -3.88
C GLU A 566 23.36 -9.49 -3.78
N SER A 567 23.75 -9.90 -2.57
CA SER A 567 24.76 -10.96 -2.35
C SER A 567 24.32 -12.38 -2.77
N THR A 568 23.02 -12.59 -2.95
CA THR A 568 22.39 -13.84 -3.42
C THR A 568 21.95 -13.78 -4.89
N VAL A 569 22.04 -12.62 -5.52
CA VAL A 569 21.76 -12.39 -6.94
C VAL A 569 22.96 -12.87 -7.78
N ALA A 570 22.73 -13.26 -9.04
CA ALA A 570 23.79 -13.78 -9.89
C ALA A 570 24.92 -12.74 -10.10
N LYS A 571 26.18 -13.18 -10.19
CA LYS A 571 27.34 -12.27 -10.26
C LYS A 571 27.34 -11.32 -11.47
N HIS A 572 26.70 -11.72 -12.56
CA HIS A 572 26.55 -10.94 -13.80
C HIS A 572 25.19 -10.20 -13.84
N CYS A 573 24.56 -10.00 -12.68
CA CYS A 573 23.24 -9.41 -12.56
C CYS A 573 23.32 -8.18 -11.66
N ARG A 574 23.09 -7.01 -12.24
CA ARG A 574 23.09 -5.73 -11.53
C ARG A 574 21.67 -5.26 -11.30
N ALA A 575 21.29 -5.11 -10.03
CA ALA A 575 20.01 -4.56 -9.62
C ALA A 575 20.18 -3.07 -9.27
N GLU A 576 19.26 -2.23 -9.72
CA GLU A 576 19.22 -0.80 -9.42
C GLU A 576 17.78 -0.41 -9.05
N ILE A 577 17.61 0.42 -8.02
CA ILE A 577 16.27 0.92 -7.66
C ILE A 577 15.88 1.98 -8.67
N GLU A 578 14.79 1.74 -9.39
CA GLU A 578 14.23 2.68 -10.37
C GLU A 578 13.33 3.72 -9.69
N GLU A 579 12.55 3.30 -8.68
CA GLU A 579 11.51 4.09 -8.05
C GLU A 579 11.12 3.52 -6.68
N TYR A 580 10.89 4.38 -5.68
CA TYR A 580 10.28 4.03 -4.39
C TYR A 580 9.00 4.86 -4.18
N THR A 581 7.91 4.24 -3.72
CA THR A 581 6.59 4.89 -3.68
C THR A 581 5.92 4.71 -2.33
N PHE A 582 5.44 5.81 -1.73
CA PHE A 582 4.47 5.77 -0.63
C PHE A 582 3.06 5.96 -1.21
N VAL A 583 2.14 5.04 -0.97
CA VAL A 583 0.84 4.99 -1.65
C VAL A 583 -0.28 5.45 -0.73
N THR A 584 -1.03 6.48 -1.13
CA THR A 584 -2.15 7.01 -0.34
C THR A 584 -3.52 6.52 -0.81
N GLN A 585 -3.58 5.62 -1.81
CA GLN A 585 -4.83 5.12 -2.40
C GLN A 585 -5.73 4.37 -1.40
N LEU A 586 -5.19 3.88 -0.28
CA LEU A 586 -5.95 3.21 0.79
C LEU A 586 -6.36 4.14 1.95
N ALA A 587 -6.29 5.46 1.76
CA ALA A 587 -6.77 6.48 2.70
C ALA A 587 -8.17 6.13 3.26
N GLY A 588 -8.29 6.08 4.59
CA GLY A 588 -9.54 5.73 5.29
C GLY A 588 -9.99 4.27 5.18
N LEU A 589 -9.19 3.39 4.57
CA LEU A 589 -9.45 1.94 4.46
C LEU A 589 -8.51 1.08 5.31
N THR A 590 -7.35 1.60 5.71
CA THR A 590 -6.40 0.99 6.65
C THR A 590 -5.66 2.11 7.41
N ASP A 591 -4.94 1.76 8.47
CA ASP A 591 -4.09 2.63 9.29
C ASP A 591 -2.61 2.64 8.86
N HIS A 592 -2.23 1.85 7.86
CA HIS A 592 -0.88 1.88 7.26
C HIS A 592 -0.87 2.55 5.89
N ILE A 593 0.29 3.06 5.50
CA ILE A 593 0.59 3.59 4.16
C ILE A 593 1.36 2.51 3.39
N PRO A 594 0.74 1.87 2.38
CA PRO A 594 1.44 0.90 1.56
C PRO A 594 2.69 1.50 0.91
N VAL A 595 3.76 0.70 0.85
CA VAL A 595 5.01 1.06 0.19
C VAL A 595 5.22 0.20 -1.05
N GLY A 596 5.89 0.77 -2.04
CA GLY A 596 6.23 0.10 -3.30
C GLY A 596 7.67 0.38 -3.72
N MET A 597 8.28 -0.58 -4.40
CA MET A 597 9.66 -0.49 -4.90
C MET A 597 9.72 -1.09 -6.32
N ARG A 598 10.36 -0.37 -7.24
CA ARG A 598 10.66 -0.87 -8.59
C ARG A 598 12.15 -1.16 -8.72
N LEU A 599 12.49 -2.39 -9.06
CA LEU A 599 13.87 -2.85 -9.23
C LEU A 599 14.15 -3.09 -10.71
N SER A 600 15.03 -2.27 -11.29
CA SER A 600 15.57 -2.43 -12.63
C SER A 600 16.73 -3.41 -12.57
N VAL A 601 16.62 -4.55 -13.25
CA VAL A 601 17.62 -5.61 -13.22
C VAL A 601 18.24 -5.81 -14.60
N THR A 602 19.57 -5.75 -14.67
CA THR A 602 20.34 -5.94 -15.90
C THR A 602 21.17 -7.22 -15.78
N LEU A 603 20.98 -8.15 -16.70
CA LEU A 603 21.86 -9.30 -16.94
C LEU A 603 22.94 -8.88 -17.95
N GLU A 604 24.17 -8.79 -17.46
CA GLU A 604 25.35 -8.71 -18.32
C GLU A 604 25.53 -10.07 -19.01
N PRO A 605 25.92 -10.10 -20.31
CA PRO A 605 26.24 -11.35 -20.97
C PRO A 605 27.41 -12.03 -20.24
N ASP A 606 27.37 -13.37 -20.14
CA ASP A 606 28.58 -14.13 -19.78
C ASP A 606 29.65 -13.77 -20.83
N ASP A 607 30.69 -13.02 -20.43
CA ASP A 607 31.92 -12.88 -21.20
C ASP A 607 32.59 -14.26 -21.27
N ALA A 608 32.09 -15.07 -22.21
CA ALA A 608 32.78 -16.26 -22.67
C ALA A 608 34.17 -15.81 -23.10
N GLN A 609 35.19 -16.36 -22.44
CA GLN A 609 36.60 -16.06 -22.67
C GLN A 609 36.87 -15.93 -24.17
N ALA A 610 37.15 -14.70 -24.62
CA ALA A 610 37.72 -14.44 -25.93
C ALA A 610 39.22 -14.79 -25.90
N ASP A 611 39.51 -16.04 -25.56
CA ASP A 611 40.82 -16.68 -25.69
C ASP A 611 40.86 -17.42 -27.04
N ASP A 612 41.24 -16.70 -28.09
CA ASP A 612 42.10 -17.16 -29.22
C ASP A 612 42.57 -15.97 -30.08
#